data_AF-L7E034-F1
#
_entry.id   AF-L7E034-F1
#
_cell.length_a   1.000
_cell.length_b   1.000
_cell.length_c   1.000
_cell.angle_alpha   90.00
_cell.angle_beta   90.00
_cell.angle_gamma   90.00
#
_symmetry.space_group_name_H-M   'P 1'
#
loop_
_entity.id
_entity.type
_entity.pdbx_description
1 polymer ?
#
loop_
_entity_poly.entity_id
_entity_poly.type
_entity_poly.pdbx_seq_one_letter_code
_entity_poly.pdbx_strand_id
1 'polypeptide(L)'
;MKTAHEIWKAEPWSCLADYDILEIKIDRPDFPNLYACIMGMLGREYGVILYRSLVSLKQFRQAALEEKSMERLEKAFLSQDCWFLSYELADDDEDDDEDDYDLASAAPSQIHPVFGSVHPYEGIRPYLDEEEAITVYLALIALLRFFKGNQSALSEEPIGELQRRFRIPLDPEQAKGETVAVTVATMPDLCAEFMQLLEEEDDDEDDDEEESVLKENLVPDNAHLSLGMVPWQLLDKIRSRPKIHYQPQSVPTKGEGFPVVMIQTSRPKAKEIIEKIEQAGGLEAIGFNPGEDPLEDTRYDLGILKMANGDLYLFGEFEQDDPDHRNARRNWQKRIKNTEGYCGLIIAMGVTGSSCGNPQLNDMLALYEAKSIDSKDLDLGVLTLMPHFG
;
A
#
# COMPACT_ATOMS: atom_id res chain seq x y z
N MET A 1 -12.33 -9.85 24.22
CA MET A 1 -13.51 -9.81 23.32
C MET A 1 -14.13 -8.43 23.10
N LYS A 2 -14.79 -7.78 24.09
CA LYS A 2 -15.51 -6.50 23.85
C LYS A 2 -14.64 -5.41 23.23
N THR A 3 -13.44 -5.17 23.78
CA THR A 3 -12.49 -4.18 23.26
C THR A 3 -12.11 -4.44 21.80
N ALA A 4 -11.87 -5.70 21.42
CA ALA A 4 -11.55 -6.04 20.03
C ALA A 4 -12.71 -5.73 19.07
N HIS A 5 -13.97 -5.97 19.46
CA HIS A 5 -15.10 -5.55 18.61
C HIS A 5 -15.21 -4.03 18.49
N GLU A 6 -14.84 -3.29 19.55
CA GLU A 6 -14.82 -1.82 19.49
C GLU A 6 -13.66 -1.29 18.63
N ILE A 7 -12.53 -2.00 18.58
CA ILE A 7 -11.42 -1.71 17.65
C ILE A 7 -11.88 -1.96 16.22
N TRP A 8 -12.52 -3.10 15.95
CA TRP A 8 -13.08 -3.40 14.63
C TRP A 8 -13.98 -2.28 14.12
N LYS A 9 -14.95 -1.86 14.94
CA LYS A 9 -15.86 -0.75 14.61
C LYS A 9 -15.19 0.60 14.47
N ALA A 10 -14.01 0.78 15.06
CA ALA A 10 -13.27 2.03 14.97
C ALA A 10 -12.45 2.09 13.67
N GLU A 11 -12.17 0.95 13.03
CA GLU A 11 -11.46 0.84 11.75
C GLU A 11 -10.11 1.61 11.75
N PRO A 12 -9.19 1.36 12.70
CA PRO A 12 -7.94 2.10 12.78
C PRO A 12 -7.08 1.99 11.51
N TRP A 13 -7.16 0.85 10.82
CA TRP A 13 -6.55 0.57 9.51
C TRP A 13 -7.01 1.51 8.38
N SER A 14 -8.10 2.26 8.57
CA SER A 14 -8.52 3.28 7.60
C SER A 14 -7.62 4.52 7.59
N CYS A 15 -6.77 4.70 8.61
CA CYS A 15 -5.82 5.81 8.67
C CYS A 15 -4.39 5.41 9.04
N LEU A 16 -4.21 4.29 9.76
CA LEU A 16 -2.90 3.79 10.14
C LEU A 16 -2.50 2.66 9.21
N ALA A 17 -1.32 2.79 8.62
CA ALA A 17 -0.65 1.74 7.89
C ALA A 17 0.09 0.80 8.85
N ASP A 18 0.57 -0.31 8.31
CA ASP A 18 1.38 -1.28 9.05
C ASP A 18 2.72 -0.67 9.51
N TYR A 19 3.27 0.28 8.75
CA TYR A 19 4.51 1.00 9.09
C TYR A 19 4.31 2.13 10.11
N ASP A 20 3.08 2.53 10.43
CA ASP A 20 2.83 3.56 11.44
C ASP A 20 2.99 2.99 12.85
N ILE A 21 4.15 3.25 13.47
CA ILE A 21 4.50 2.67 14.76
C ILE A 21 3.94 3.50 15.92
N LEU A 22 3.22 2.83 16.81
CA LEU A 22 2.74 3.40 18.07
C LEU A 22 3.47 2.78 19.26
N GLU A 23 4.14 3.60 20.06
CA GLU A 23 4.71 3.18 21.34
C GLU A 23 3.63 3.16 22.42
N ILE A 24 3.58 2.09 23.22
CA ILE A 24 2.68 1.93 24.36
C ILE A 24 3.51 1.67 25.62
N LYS A 25 3.48 2.62 26.56
CA LYS A 25 4.14 2.53 27.86
C LYS A 25 3.13 2.33 28.96
N ILE A 26 3.15 1.17 29.60
CA ILE A 26 2.34 0.88 30.80
C ILE A 26 3.17 1.30 32.02
N ASP A 27 2.64 2.19 32.86
CA ASP A 27 3.35 2.81 33.98
C ASP A 27 3.44 1.87 35.20
N ARG A 28 4.07 0.72 34.98
CA ARG A 28 4.28 -0.34 35.96
C ARG A 28 5.49 -1.22 35.59
N PRO A 29 6.35 -1.59 36.55
CA PRO A 29 7.60 -2.33 36.27
C PRO A 29 7.39 -3.77 35.74
N ASP A 30 6.25 -4.36 36.06
CA ASP A 30 5.83 -5.71 35.66
C ASP A 30 5.39 -5.80 34.19
N PHE A 31 5.15 -4.66 33.53
CA PHE A 31 4.71 -4.63 32.14
C PHE A 31 5.84 -4.18 31.20
N PRO A 32 6.04 -4.86 30.06
CA PRO A 32 6.98 -4.41 29.04
C PRO A 32 6.48 -3.13 28.34
N ASN A 33 7.43 -2.39 27.75
CA ASN A 33 7.09 -1.39 26.74
C ASN A 33 6.71 -2.11 25.45
N LEU A 34 5.63 -1.68 24.82
CA LEU A 34 5.11 -2.31 23.61
C LEU A 34 5.19 -1.36 22.43
N TYR A 35 5.30 -1.95 21.25
CA TYR A 35 5.25 -1.24 19.98
C TYR A 35 4.15 -1.88 19.15
N ALA A 36 3.17 -1.07 18.73
CA ALA A 36 2.00 -1.53 18.02
C ALA A 36 2.06 -1.16 16.55
N CYS A 37 1.69 -2.12 15.71
CA CYS A 37 1.42 -1.94 14.29
C CYS A 37 -0.03 -2.34 14.01
N ILE A 38 -0.70 -1.60 13.13
CA ILE A 38 -2.09 -1.88 12.73
C ILE A 38 -2.07 -2.58 11.37
N MET A 39 -2.67 -3.77 11.31
CA MET A 39 -2.87 -4.51 10.06
C MET A 39 -4.29 -4.26 9.54
N GLY A 40 -4.46 -4.26 8.22
CA GLY A 40 -5.77 -4.06 7.61
C GLY A 40 -5.78 -3.19 6.38
N MET A 41 -4.72 -2.41 6.13
CA MET A 41 -4.67 -1.51 4.97
C MET A 41 -4.73 -2.26 3.62
N LEU A 42 -4.47 -3.58 3.60
CA LEU A 42 -4.47 -4.40 2.39
C LEU A 42 -5.78 -5.18 2.16
N GLY A 43 -6.71 -5.20 3.12
CA GLY A 43 -8.04 -5.81 2.92
C GLY A 43 -8.17 -7.31 3.19
N ARG A 44 -7.06 -8.07 3.31
CA ARG A 44 -7.12 -9.51 3.65
C ARG A 44 -7.01 -9.78 5.14
N GLU A 45 -6.01 -9.19 5.78
CA GLU A 45 -5.74 -9.41 7.20
C GLU A 45 -5.92 -8.12 7.97
N TYR A 46 -6.78 -8.16 8.98
CA TYR A 46 -7.05 -7.05 9.87
C TYR A 46 -6.58 -7.41 11.27
N GLY A 47 -5.99 -6.45 11.98
CA GLY A 47 -5.47 -6.75 13.30
C GLY A 47 -4.56 -5.71 13.93
N VAL A 48 -3.98 -6.11 15.05
CA VAL A 48 -2.98 -5.35 15.80
C VAL A 48 -1.87 -6.32 16.19
N ILE A 49 -0.63 -5.99 15.85
CA ILE A 49 0.56 -6.67 16.38
C ILE A 49 1.16 -5.81 17.48
N LEU A 50 1.48 -6.41 18.61
CA LEU A 50 2.09 -5.79 19.79
C LEU A 50 3.47 -6.43 20.02
N TYR A 51 4.52 -5.80 19.51
CA TYR A 51 5.90 -6.24 19.74
C TYR A 51 6.32 -5.94 21.18
N ARG A 52 6.98 -6.92 21.81
CA ARG A 52 7.47 -6.81 23.19
C ARG A 52 8.76 -6.00 23.33
N SER A 53 9.43 -5.73 22.21
CA SER A 53 10.64 -4.93 22.16
C SER A 53 10.82 -4.21 20.82
N LEU A 54 11.57 -3.11 20.84
CA LEU A 54 11.95 -2.39 19.63
C LEU A 54 12.86 -3.25 18.73
N VAL A 55 13.67 -4.12 19.34
CA VAL A 55 14.57 -5.03 18.62
C VAL A 55 13.76 -5.99 17.76
N SER A 56 12.72 -6.61 18.33
CA SER A 56 11.82 -7.52 17.60
C SER A 56 11.16 -6.81 16.41
N LEU A 57 10.64 -5.60 16.63
CA LEU A 57 10.05 -4.78 15.55
C LEU A 57 11.06 -4.50 14.42
N LYS A 58 12.28 -4.04 14.76
CA LYS A 58 13.31 -3.74 13.77
C LYS A 58 13.75 -4.99 13.00
N GLN A 59 13.92 -6.12 13.69
CA GLN A 59 14.28 -7.39 13.08
C GLN A 59 13.22 -7.87 12.09
N PHE A 60 11.93 -7.76 12.45
CA PHE A 60 10.84 -8.09 11.52
C PHE A 60 10.89 -7.22 10.28
N ARG A 61 11.01 -5.91 10.47
CA ARG A 61 11.00 -4.94 9.37
C ARG A 61 12.17 -5.20 8.43
N GLN A 62 13.37 -5.37 8.97
CA GLN A 62 14.55 -5.70 8.16
C GLN A 62 14.38 -7.01 7.40
N ALA A 63 13.89 -8.07 8.04
CA ALA A 63 13.66 -9.36 7.37
C ALA A 63 12.56 -9.27 6.29
N ALA A 64 11.54 -8.45 6.49
CA ALA A 64 10.48 -8.23 5.50
C ALA A 64 10.96 -7.42 4.27
N LEU A 65 12.02 -6.62 4.41
CA LEU A 65 12.67 -5.89 3.31
C LEU A 65 13.59 -6.81 2.51
N GLU A 66 14.48 -7.52 3.21
CA GLU A 66 15.52 -8.34 2.58
C GLU A 66 15.00 -9.60 1.85
N GLU A 67 13.80 -10.11 2.19
CA GLU A 67 13.36 -11.44 1.77
C GLU A 67 12.16 -11.46 0.80
N LYS A 68 12.44 -11.76 -0.48
CA LYS A 68 11.44 -11.86 -1.58
C LYS A 68 10.62 -13.17 -1.61
N SER A 69 10.74 -14.08 -0.63
CA SER A 69 10.05 -15.39 -0.67
C SER A 69 9.16 -15.67 0.54
N MET A 70 7.98 -16.24 0.30
CA MET A 70 6.93 -16.47 1.30
C MET A 70 7.37 -17.37 2.47
N GLU A 71 8.11 -18.46 2.19
CA GLU A 71 8.64 -19.37 3.24
C GLU A 71 9.59 -18.68 4.23
N ARG A 72 10.27 -17.64 3.76
CA ARG A 72 11.29 -16.91 4.50
C ARG A 72 10.64 -15.80 5.35
N LEU A 73 9.65 -15.12 4.78
CA LEU A 73 8.79 -14.19 5.50
C LEU A 73 7.98 -14.88 6.62
N GLU A 74 7.48 -16.09 6.38
CA GLU A 74 6.83 -16.91 7.42
C GLU A 74 7.81 -17.25 8.54
N LYS A 75 9.05 -17.61 8.21
CA LYS A 75 10.10 -17.86 9.20
C LYS A 75 10.48 -16.58 9.97
N ALA A 76 10.52 -15.43 9.31
CA ALA A 76 10.74 -14.14 9.94
C ALA A 76 9.60 -13.81 10.91
N PHE A 77 8.35 -14.10 10.55
CA PHE A 77 7.18 -13.98 11.43
C PHE A 77 7.26 -14.92 12.64
N LEU A 78 7.62 -16.20 12.44
CA LEU A 78 7.77 -17.17 13.53
C LEU A 78 8.92 -16.85 14.49
N SER A 79 9.88 -16.05 14.06
CA SER A 79 10.97 -15.57 14.92
C SER A 79 10.63 -14.33 15.74
N GLN A 80 9.39 -13.84 15.66
CA GLN A 80 8.93 -12.66 16.38
C GLN A 80 8.64 -12.95 17.86
N ASP A 81 8.79 -11.90 18.67
CA ASP A 81 8.36 -11.86 20.07
C ASP A 81 7.25 -10.80 20.22
N CYS A 82 6.02 -11.23 19.96
CA CYS A 82 4.87 -10.34 19.91
C CYS A 82 3.58 -11.02 20.38
N TRP A 83 2.60 -10.20 20.74
CA TRP A 83 1.21 -10.63 20.83
C TRP A 83 0.44 -10.08 19.63
N PHE A 84 -0.62 -10.77 19.24
CA PHE A 84 -1.46 -10.31 18.14
C PHE A 84 -2.95 -10.42 18.48
N LEU A 85 -3.70 -9.53 17.85
CA LEU A 85 -5.13 -9.59 17.65
C LEU A 85 -5.35 -9.65 16.14
N SER A 86 -5.88 -10.75 15.62
CA SER A 86 -6.34 -10.88 14.23
C SER A 86 -7.86 -10.99 14.20
N TYR A 87 -8.45 -10.85 13.02
CA TYR A 87 -9.87 -11.08 12.79
C TYR A 87 -10.05 -12.10 11.66
N GLU A 88 -11.01 -13.00 11.84
CA GLU A 88 -11.31 -14.11 10.93
C GLU A 88 -12.83 -14.21 10.73
N LEU A 89 -13.26 -14.85 9.65
CA LEU A 89 -14.67 -15.22 9.44
C LEU A 89 -15.07 -16.36 10.40
N ALA A 90 -16.33 -16.39 10.81
CA ALA A 90 -16.90 -17.55 11.50
C ALA A 90 -16.97 -18.74 10.53
N ASP A 91 -16.61 -19.94 10.99
CA ASP A 91 -16.50 -21.23 10.27
C ASP A 91 -17.73 -21.70 9.41
N ASP A 92 -18.74 -20.87 9.14
CA ASP A 92 -19.98 -21.27 8.44
C ASP A 92 -20.06 -20.87 6.95
N ASP A 93 -19.04 -20.21 6.38
CA ASP A 93 -19.02 -19.79 4.97
C ASP A 93 -17.79 -20.37 4.22
N GLU A 94 -17.60 -21.70 4.24
CA GLU A 94 -16.55 -22.45 3.48
C GLU A 94 -16.81 -22.53 1.96
N ASP A 95 -17.83 -21.83 1.43
CA ASP A 95 -18.24 -21.90 0.02
C ASP A 95 -18.14 -20.52 -0.65
N ASP A 96 -16.94 -19.99 -0.86
CA ASP A 96 -16.59 -19.11 -1.98
C ASP A 96 -15.07 -18.87 -1.98
N ASP A 97 -14.46 -18.81 -3.17
CA ASP A 97 -13.02 -18.71 -3.41
C ASP A 97 -12.30 -17.72 -2.44
N GLU A 98 -11.65 -18.26 -1.40
CA GLU A 98 -11.08 -17.52 -0.23
C GLU A 98 -10.02 -16.46 -0.59
N ASP A 99 -9.48 -16.48 -1.81
CA ASP A 99 -8.31 -15.69 -2.17
C ASP A 99 -8.59 -14.20 -2.48
N ASP A 100 -9.85 -13.81 -2.73
CA ASP A 100 -10.23 -12.45 -3.17
C ASP A 100 -11.30 -11.74 -2.31
N TYR A 101 -11.68 -12.32 -1.15
CA TYR A 101 -12.70 -11.75 -0.28
C TYR A 101 -12.13 -10.76 0.75
N ASP A 102 -12.52 -9.48 0.68
CA ASP A 102 -12.16 -8.48 1.70
C ASP A 102 -13.00 -8.67 2.97
N LEU A 103 -12.34 -8.97 4.09
CA LEU A 103 -12.99 -9.19 5.38
C LEU A 103 -13.79 -7.98 5.87
N ALA A 104 -13.44 -6.75 5.47
CA ALA A 104 -14.24 -5.55 5.80
C ALA A 104 -15.60 -5.53 5.10
N SER A 105 -15.81 -6.36 4.06
CA SER A 105 -17.09 -6.51 3.38
C SER A 105 -18.05 -7.48 4.10
N ALA A 106 -17.54 -8.29 5.04
CA ALA A 106 -18.35 -9.21 5.81
C ALA A 106 -19.29 -8.50 6.79
N ALA A 107 -20.40 -9.15 7.15
CA ALA A 107 -21.26 -8.60 8.18
C ALA A 107 -20.50 -8.60 9.52
N PRO A 108 -20.58 -7.55 10.37
CA PRO A 108 -19.87 -7.50 11.64
C PRO A 108 -20.18 -8.64 12.62
N SER A 109 -21.26 -9.40 12.38
CA SER A 109 -21.62 -10.60 13.15
C SER A 109 -20.86 -11.86 12.74
N GLN A 110 -20.26 -11.87 11.54
CA GLN A 110 -19.45 -12.98 11.02
C GLN A 110 -17.97 -12.82 11.37
N ILE A 111 -17.58 -11.72 12.02
CA ILE A 111 -16.17 -11.38 12.23
C ILE A 111 -15.80 -11.68 13.68
N HIS A 112 -14.83 -12.58 13.86
CA HIS A 112 -14.39 -13.05 15.16
C HIS A 112 -12.95 -12.63 15.46
N PRO A 113 -12.70 -12.02 16.64
CA PRO A 113 -11.35 -11.69 17.03
C PRO A 113 -10.61 -12.93 17.56
N VAL A 114 -9.42 -13.16 17.03
CA VAL A 114 -8.48 -14.20 17.46
C VAL A 114 -7.30 -13.55 18.16
N PHE A 115 -6.89 -14.11 19.29
CA PHE A 115 -5.78 -13.60 20.08
C PHE A 115 -4.69 -14.66 20.16
N GLY A 116 -3.44 -14.22 20.09
CA GLY A 116 -2.33 -15.14 20.27
C GLY A 116 -1.02 -14.46 20.57
N SER A 117 -0.02 -15.31 20.74
CA SER A 117 1.35 -14.95 21.00
C SER A 117 2.25 -15.64 19.98
N VAL A 118 3.26 -14.92 19.50
CA VAL A 118 4.39 -15.51 18.80
C VAL A 118 5.61 -15.33 19.68
N HIS A 119 6.38 -16.40 19.84
CA HIS A 119 7.63 -16.35 20.58
C HIS A 119 8.73 -17.11 19.83
N PRO A 120 9.97 -16.60 19.75
CA PRO A 120 11.01 -17.14 18.87
C PRO A 120 11.37 -18.61 19.13
N TYR A 121 11.16 -19.09 20.36
CA TYR A 121 11.48 -20.46 20.78
C TYR A 121 10.26 -21.36 20.92
N GLU A 122 9.05 -20.80 20.98
CA GLU A 122 7.81 -21.55 21.22
C GLU A 122 6.88 -21.57 20.00
N GLY A 123 7.13 -20.72 19.01
CA GLY A 123 6.27 -20.56 17.84
C GLY A 123 4.98 -19.81 18.17
N ILE A 124 3.94 -20.10 17.39
CA ILE A 124 2.62 -19.46 17.52
C ILE A 124 1.77 -20.21 18.56
N ARG A 125 1.18 -19.47 19.49
CA ARG A 125 0.16 -19.93 20.43
C ARG A 125 -1.13 -19.17 20.18
N PRO A 126 -2.25 -19.84 19.84
CA PRO A 126 -3.55 -19.19 19.57
C PRO A 126 -4.33 -18.94 20.87
N TYR A 127 -3.64 -18.48 21.91
CA TYR A 127 -4.22 -18.07 23.18
C TYR A 127 -3.23 -17.20 23.94
N LEU A 128 -3.73 -16.48 24.94
CA LEU A 128 -2.94 -15.69 25.89
C LEU A 128 -3.11 -16.31 27.27
N ASP A 129 -2.03 -16.35 28.05
CA ASP A 129 -2.16 -16.62 29.49
C ASP A 129 -2.77 -15.41 30.24
N GLU A 130 -3.01 -15.54 31.54
CA GLU A 130 -3.70 -14.51 32.33
C GLU A 130 -2.91 -13.19 32.40
N GLU A 131 -1.58 -13.25 32.53
CA GLU A 131 -0.72 -12.06 32.62
C GLU A 131 -0.58 -11.37 31.25
N GLU A 132 -0.43 -12.17 30.20
CA GLU A 132 -0.43 -11.73 28.80
C GLU A 132 -1.78 -11.07 28.45
N ALA A 133 -2.90 -11.68 28.84
CA ALA A 133 -4.23 -11.17 28.56
C ALA A 133 -4.49 -9.80 29.21
N ILE A 134 -4.02 -9.58 30.44
CA ILE A 134 -4.10 -8.28 31.11
C ILE A 134 -3.27 -7.25 30.33
N THR A 135 -2.05 -7.59 29.95
CA THR A 135 -1.14 -6.71 29.21
C THR A 135 -1.74 -6.29 27.86
N VAL A 136 -2.20 -7.26 27.07
CA VAL A 136 -2.85 -7.04 25.77
C VAL A 136 -4.14 -6.23 25.94
N TYR A 137 -4.95 -6.53 26.95
CA TYR A 137 -6.16 -5.75 27.26
C TYR A 137 -5.86 -4.27 27.50
N LEU A 138 -4.87 -3.96 28.34
CA LEU A 138 -4.45 -2.59 28.65
C LEU A 138 -3.97 -1.87 27.40
N ALA A 139 -3.16 -2.52 26.58
CA ALA A 139 -2.65 -1.99 25.32
C ALA A 139 -3.79 -1.68 24.33
N LEU A 140 -4.70 -2.63 24.10
CA LEU A 140 -5.80 -2.48 23.15
C LEU A 140 -6.80 -1.39 23.56
N ILE A 141 -7.11 -1.25 24.85
CA ILE A 141 -7.95 -0.12 25.32
C ILE A 141 -7.24 1.21 25.12
N ALA A 142 -5.94 1.28 25.44
CA ALA A 142 -5.18 2.50 25.27
C ALA A 142 -5.15 2.92 23.79
N LEU A 143 -4.88 1.97 22.88
CA LEU A 143 -4.92 2.17 21.43
C LEU A 143 -6.30 2.65 20.96
N LEU A 144 -7.38 1.97 21.35
CA LEU A 144 -8.73 2.36 20.98
C LEU A 144 -9.07 3.79 21.41
N ARG A 145 -8.69 4.18 22.64
CA ARG A 145 -8.90 5.54 23.15
C ARG A 145 -8.00 6.55 22.45
N PHE A 146 -6.77 6.18 22.14
CA PHE A 146 -5.83 7.00 21.39
C PHE A 146 -6.36 7.31 20.00
N PHE A 147 -6.77 6.27 19.27
CA PHE A 147 -7.35 6.41 17.94
C PHE A 147 -8.60 7.30 17.96
N LYS A 148 -9.61 6.97 18.78
CA LYS A 148 -10.85 7.76 18.88
C LYS A 148 -10.60 9.22 19.25
N GLY A 149 -9.54 9.51 20.00
CA GLY A 149 -9.19 10.86 20.43
C GLY A 149 -8.35 11.66 19.43
N ASN A 150 -7.72 11.00 18.45
CA ASN A 150 -6.78 11.64 17.54
C ASN A 150 -7.01 11.29 16.05
N GLN A 151 -8.15 10.70 15.68
CA GLN A 151 -8.45 10.20 14.33
C GLN A 151 -8.10 11.19 13.20
N SER A 152 -8.44 12.48 13.37
CA SER A 152 -8.12 13.51 12.37
C SER A 152 -6.61 13.69 12.18
N ALA A 153 -5.84 13.73 13.27
CA ALA A 153 -4.39 13.92 13.23
C ALA A 153 -3.65 12.66 12.79
N LEU A 154 -4.18 11.47 13.12
CA LEU A 154 -3.67 10.19 12.61
C LEU A 154 -3.97 9.99 11.12
N SER A 155 -4.84 10.82 10.54
CA SER A 155 -5.12 10.83 9.10
C SER A 155 -4.28 11.85 8.33
N GLU A 156 -3.41 12.60 9.01
CA GLU A 156 -2.47 13.56 8.40
C GLU A 156 -1.20 12.84 7.96
N GLU A 157 -0.54 13.37 6.92
CA GLU A 157 0.68 12.77 6.37
C GLU A 157 1.78 13.81 6.16
N PRO A 158 2.97 13.60 6.74
CA PRO A 158 3.30 12.54 7.72
C PRO A 158 2.53 12.70 9.03
N ILE A 159 2.30 11.59 9.76
CA ILE A 159 1.69 11.65 11.09
C ILE A 159 2.68 12.35 12.02
N GLY A 160 2.26 13.47 12.63
CA GLY A 160 3.10 14.22 13.56
C GLY A 160 3.32 13.49 14.90
N GLU A 161 4.16 14.08 15.75
CA GLU A 161 4.32 13.64 17.14
C GLU A 161 3.01 13.84 17.92
N LEU A 162 2.42 12.73 18.35
CA LEU A 162 1.19 12.70 19.12
C LEU A 162 1.42 11.83 20.35
N GLN A 163 0.95 12.29 21.51
CA GLN A 163 1.04 11.53 22.74
C GLN A 163 -0.20 11.75 23.60
N ARG A 164 -0.74 10.66 24.15
CA ARG A 164 -1.81 10.72 25.16
C ARG A 164 -1.55 9.72 26.27
N ARG A 165 -1.96 10.11 27.49
CA ARG A 165 -1.93 9.26 28.67
C ARG A 165 -3.35 8.98 29.15
N PHE A 166 -3.65 7.72 29.41
CA PHE A 166 -4.94 7.23 29.87
C PHE A 166 -4.79 6.55 31.23
N ARG A 167 -5.85 6.60 32.03
CA ARG A 167 -6.00 5.70 33.18
C ARG A 167 -6.96 4.58 32.81
N ILE A 168 -6.52 3.35 32.97
CA ILE A 168 -7.23 2.14 32.57
C ILE A 168 -7.36 1.24 33.81
N PRO A 169 -8.55 0.72 34.13
CA PRO A 169 -8.71 -0.25 35.21
C PRO A 169 -7.94 -1.53 34.87
N LEU A 170 -7.26 -2.13 35.84
CA LEU A 170 -6.58 -3.42 35.68
C LEU A 170 -7.58 -4.56 35.46
N ASP A 171 -8.71 -4.51 36.17
CA ASP A 171 -9.81 -5.45 36.01
C ASP A 171 -11.02 -4.74 35.36
N PRO A 172 -11.42 -5.14 34.14
CA PRO A 172 -12.59 -4.58 33.45
C PRO A 172 -13.90 -4.71 34.24
N GLU A 173 -14.04 -5.73 35.08
CA GLU A 173 -15.26 -6.00 35.86
C GLU A 173 -15.31 -5.16 37.15
N GLN A 174 -14.17 -4.66 37.61
CA GLN A 174 -14.07 -3.84 38.81
C GLN A 174 -13.87 -2.36 38.48
N ALA A 175 -14.96 -1.66 38.15
CA ALA A 175 -14.94 -0.23 37.83
C ALA A 175 -14.41 0.70 38.95
N LYS A 176 -14.33 0.22 40.20
CA LYS A 176 -13.72 0.94 41.36
C LYS A 176 -12.38 0.32 41.80
N GLY A 177 -11.84 -0.59 41.00
CA GLY A 177 -10.59 -1.27 41.26
C GLY A 177 -9.36 -0.41 41.01
N GLU A 178 -8.20 -1.05 41.10
CA GLU A 178 -6.93 -0.43 40.82
C GLU A 178 -6.81 -0.01 39.34
N THR A 179 -6.27 1.17 39.08
CA THR A 179 -6.03 1.67 37.72
C THR A 179 -4.55 1.84 37.44
N VAL A 180 -4.12 1.51 36.23
CA VAL A 180 -2.78 1.77 35.73
C VAL A 180 -2.81 2.91 34.71
N ALA A 181 -1.74 3.70 34.67
CA ALA A 181 -1.58 4.72 33.65
C ALA A 181 -0.91 4.09 32.42
N VAL A 182 -1.46 4.35 31.24
CA VAL A 182 -0.90 3.87 29.97
C VAL A 182 -0.72 5.06 29.04
N THR A 183 0.47 5.21 28.47
CA THR A 183 0.80 6.26 27.52
C THR A 183 0.92 5.66 26.13
N VAL A 184 0.27 6.27 25.15
CA VAL A 184 0.40 5.90 23.73
C VAL A 184 1.01 7.10 23.00
N ALA A 185 2.02 6.85 22.18
CA ALA A 185 2.70 7.87 21.38
C ALA A 185 2.96 7.40 19.94
N THR A 186 2.90 8.31 18.97
CA THR A 186 3.41 8.05 17.61
C THR A 186 4.93 8.13 17.62
N MET A 187 5.57 7.37 16.72
CA MET A 187 7.03 7.33 16.57
C MET A 187 7.46 7.76 15.16
N PRO A 188 7.22 9.03 14.75
CA PRO A 188 7.46 9.48 13.37
C PRO A 188 8.92 9.33 12.93
N ASP A 189 9.89 9.58 13.82
CA ASP A 189 11.32 9.41 13.51
C ASP A 189 11.66 7.95 13.16
N LEU A 190 11.08 6.99 13.88
CA LEU A 190 11.28 5.56 13.61
C LEU A 190 10.57 5.14 12.31
N CYS A 191 9.40 5.72 12.04
CA CYS A 191 8.70 5.50 10.77
C CYS A 191 9.53 6.04 9.59
N ALA A 192 10.14 7.21 9.76
CA ALA A 192 11.06 7.79 8.78
C ALA A 192 12.32 6.94 8.58
N GLU A 193 12.91 6.40 9.66
CA GLU A 193 14.03 5.44 9.57
C GLU A 193 13.65 4.22 8.73
N PHE A 194 12.47 3.64 8.95
CA PHE A 194 12.00 2.51 8.15
C PHE A 194 11.66 2.87 6.70
N MET A 195 11.21 4.10 6.45
CA MET A 195 11.00 4.59 5.09
C MET A 195 12.32 4.78 4.34
N GLN A 196 13.37 5.29 5.00
CA GLN A 196 14.68 5.42 4.38
C GLN A 196 15.29 4.05 4.02
N LEU A 197 15.11 3.04 4.86
CA LEU A 197 15.56 1.68 4.55
C LEU A 197 14.83 1.06 3.34
N LEU A 198 13.59 1.48 3.07
CA LEU A 198 12.86 1.11 1.86
C LEU A 198 13.35 1.84 0.61
N GLU A 199 13.91 3.03 0.77
CA GLU A 199 14.45 3.85 -0.33
C GLU A 199 15.87 3.38 -0.69
N GLU A 200 16.72 3.05 0.30
CA GLU A 200 18.11 2.61 0.11
C GLU A 200 18.25 1.26 -0.63
N GLU A 201 17.27 0.35 -0.56
CA GLU A 201 17.32 -0.93 -1.29
C GLU A 201 17.13 -0.80 -2.81
N ASP A 202 16.59 0.33 -3.29
CA ASP A 202 16.38 0.58 -4.73
C ASP A 202 17.43 1.53 -5.35
N ASP A 203 18.24 2.22 -4.54
CA ASP A 203 19.35 3.09 -4.99
C ASP A 203 20.61 2.30 -5.40
N ASP A 204 20.58 0.96 -5.33
CA ASP A 204 21.65 0.07 -5.83
C ASP A 204 21.65 -0.06 -7.38
N GLU A 205 20.76 0.64 -8.08
CA GLU A 205 20.82 0.81 -9.54
C GLU A 205 21.65 2.04 -9.89
N ASP A 206 22.78 1.79 -10.56
CA ASP A 206 23.72 2.81 -11.03
C ASP A 206 22.98 3.98 -11.72
N ASP A 207 22.95 5.12 -11.03
CA ASP A 207 22.41 6.41 -11.46
C ASP A 207 23.34 7.05 -12.53
N ASP A 208 23.67 6.28 -13.58
CA ASP A 208 24.25 6.80 -14.79
C ASP A 208 23.11 7.46 -15.59
N GLU A 209 22.78 8.71 -15.24
CA GLU A 209 22.04 9.64 -16.10
C GLU A 209 22.84 9.87 -17.40
N GLU A 210 22.90 8.89 -18.30
CA GLU A 210 23.27 9.12 -19.68
C GLU A 210 22.18 9.97 -20.36
N GLU A 211 22.57 10.81 -21.32
CA GLU A 211 21.72 11.68 -22.13
C GLU A 211 20.76 10.89 -23.05
N SER A 212 19.96 9.97 -22.49
CA SER A 212 18.90 9.26 -23.20
C SER A 212 17.68 10.17 -23.38
N VAL A 213 17.09 10.12 -24.56
CA VAL A 213 15.83 10.81 -24.88
C VAL A 213 14.65 10.22 -24.07
N LEU A 214 14.80 8.99 -23.59
CA LEU A 214 13.81 8.28 -22.80
C LEU A 214 14.40 8.00 -21.40
N LYS A 215 13.75 8.54 -20.37
CA LYS A 215 14.13 8.34 -18.97
C LYS A 215 13.43 7.09 -18.42
N GLU A 216 14.17 6.20 -17.76
CA GLU A 216 13.65 4.91 -17.28
C GLU A 216 13.21 4.97 -15.80
N ASN A 217 13.78 5.89 -15.01
CA ASN A 217 13.68 5.92 -13.54
C ASN A 217 12.40 6.59 -12.99
N LEU A 218 11.27 6.51 -13.72
CA LEU A 218 9.99 6.99 -13.18
C LEU A 218 9.23 5.88 -12.47
N VAL A 219 9.19 4.68 -13.05
CA VAL A 219 8.42 3.57 -12.49
C VAL A 219 9.38 2.63 -11.76
N PRO A 220 9.16 2.36 -10.47
CA PRO A 220 9.98 1.42 -9.73
C PRO A 220 9.81 -0.01 -10.23
N ASP A 221 10.87 -0.81 -10.19
CA ASP A 221 10.91 -2.21 -10.64
C ASP A 221 9.82 -3.11 -10.04
N ASN A 222 9.53 -2.93 -8.77
CA ASN A 222 8.53 -3.74 -8.06
C ASN A 222 7.10 -3.20 -8.24
N ALA A 223 6.85 -2.29 -9.19
CA ALA A 223 5.53 -1.76 -9.45
C ALA A 223 4.67 -2.72 -10.29
N HIS A 224 3.38 -2.81 -9.97
CA HIS A 224 2.41 -3.51 -10.79
C HIS A 224 1.81 -2.54 -11.82
N LEU A 225 1.90 -2.93 -13.08
CA LEU A 225 1.47 -2.16 -14.23
C LEU A 225 0.30 -2.83 -14.92
N SER A 226 -0.76 -2.08 -15.19
CA SER A 226 -1.88 -2.61 -15.97
C SER A 226 -2.51 -1.60 -16.92
N LEU A 227 -3.03 -2.13 -18.03
CA LEU A 227 -3.79 -1.40 -19.03
C LEU A 227 -5.26 -1.79 -18.93
N GLY A 228 -6.07 -0.84 -18.47
CA GLY A 228 -7.42 -1.14 -18.06
C GLY A 228 -8.43 -0.10 -18.47
N MET A 229 -9.53 -0.14 -17.75
CA MET A 229 -10.51 0.93 -17.73
C MET A 229 -11.00 1.10 -16.31
N VAL A 230 -11.58 2.27 -16.03
CA VAL A 230 -12.32 2.54 -14.79
C VAL A 230 -13.75 2.90 -15.18
N PRO A 231 -14.78 2.30 -14.54
CA PRO A 231 -16.16 2.67 -14.83
C PRO A 231 -16.39 4.14 -14.49
N TRP A 232 -17.23 4.84 -15.26
CA TRP A 232 -17.47 6.28 -15.06
C TRP A 232 -17.90 6.64 -13.62
N GLN A 233 -18.71 5.79 -13.00
CA GLN A 233 -19.15 5.98 -11.61
C GLN A 233 -17.98 5.94 -10.61
N LEU A 234 -16.98 5.08 -10.84
CA LEU A 234 -15.79 5.03 -10.00
C LEU A 234 -14.89 6.24 -10.29
N LEU A 235 -14.74 6.62 -11.55
CA LEU A 235 -13.97 7.81 -11.93
C LEU A 235 -14.52 9.09 -11.26
N ASP A 236 -15.84 9.26 -11.20
CA ASP A 236 -16.45 10.43 -10.54
C ASP A 236 -16.21 10.43 -9.01
N LYS A 237 -16.14 9.25 -8.39
CA LYS A 237 -15.76 9.13 -6.98
C LYS A 237 -14.29 9.52 -6.76
N ILE A 238 -13.39 9.14 -7.66
CA ILE A 238 -11.97 9.52 -7.62
C ILE A 238 -11.84 11.04 -7.75
N ARG A 239 -12.47 11.64 -8.77
CA ARG A 239 -12.45 13.09 -9.05
C ARG A 239 -12.94 13.95 -7.90
N SER A 240 -13.90 13.44 -7.12
CA SER A 240 -14.52 14.17 -6.01
C SER A 240 -13.80 13.99 -4.68
N ARG A 241 -12.76 13.15 -4.61
CA ARG A 241 -12.04 12.83 -3.39
C ARG A 241 -10.96 13.87 -3.11
N PRO A 242 -11.04 14.64 -2.00
CA PRO A 242 -10.10 15.74 -1.73
C PRO A 242 -8.65 15.28 -1.49
N LYS A 243 -8.45 14.01 -1.13
CA LYS A 243 -7.13 13.44 -0.82
C LYS A 243 -6.38 12.91 -2.06
N ILE A 244 -7.02 12.94 -3.23
CA ILE A 244 -6.41 12.43 -4.47
C ILE A 244 -5.89 13.61 -5.27
N HIS A 245 -4.63 13.54 -5.73
CA HIS A 245 -4.12 14.50 -6.70
C HIS A 245 -4.87 14.33 -8.01
N TYR A 246 -5.47 15.40 -8.52
CA TYR A 246 -6.31 15.33 -9.72
C TYR A 246 -5.92 16.39 -10.76
N GLN A 247 -5.47 15.93 -11.93
CA GLN A 247 -5.28 16.76 -13.10
C GLN A 247 -6.46 16.57 -14.09
N PRO A 248 -7.35 17.57 -14.23
CA PRO A 248 -8.56 17.44 -15.03
C PRO A 248 -8.33 17.65 -16.53
N GLN A 249 -9.13 16.95 -17.34
CA GLN A 249 -9.36 17.25 -18.75
C GLN A 249 -10.86 17.30 -19.05
N SER A 250 -11.23 17.89 -20.18
CA SER A 250 -12.62 17.88 -20.65
C SER A 250 -12.93 16.58 -21.39
N VAL A 251 -12.99 15.48 -20.66
CA VAL A 251 -13.21 14.13 -21.22
C VAL A 251 -14.70 13.88 -21.50
N PRO A 252 -15.09 13.47 -22.73
CA PRO A 252 -16.46 13.07 -23.01
C PRO A 252 -16.79 11.72 -22.36
N THR A 253 -17.89 11.70 -21.59
CA THR A 253 -18.39 10.49 -20.92
C THR A 253 -19.13 9.60 -21.92
N LYS A 254 -18.42 8.65 -22.54
CA LYS A 254 -19.00 7.75 -23.57
C LYS A 254 -18.44 6.34 -23.46
N GLY A 255 -19.32 5.34 -23.68
CA GLY A 255 -18.97 3.93 -23.53
C GLY A 255 -19.02 3.47 -22.08
N GLU A 256 -18.43 2.30 -21.80
CA GLU A 256 -18.54 1.60 -20.51
C GLU A 256 -17.65 2.20 -19.41
N GLY A 257 -16.56 2.86 -19.78
CA GLY A 257 -15.61 3.42 -18.82
C GLY A 257 -14.48 4.20 -19.49
N PHE A 258 -13.65 4.81 -18.65
CA PHE A 258 -12.51 5.61 -19.06
C PHE A 258 -11.25 4.73 -19.16
N PRO A 259 -10.52 4.73 -20.29
CA PRO A 259 -9.30 3.94 -20.44
C PRO A 259 -8.18 4.52 -19.58
N VAL A 260 -7.51 3.66 -18.81
CA VAL A 260 -6.43 4.09 -17.91
C VAL A 260 -5.21 3.18 -18.01
N VAL A 261 -4.03 3.76 -17.78
CA VAL A 261 -2.84 3.06 -17.31
C VAL A 261 -2.85 3.15 -15.79
N MET A 262 -2.55 2.05 -15.11
CA MET A 262 -2.46 2.02 -13.66
C MET A 262 -1.07 1.61 -13.25
N ILE A 263 -0.46 2.43 -12.40
CA ILE A 263 0.82 2.14 -11.73
C ILE A 263 0.49 1.97 -10.26
N GLN A 264 0.69 0.75 -9.76
CA GLN A 264 0.53 0.44 -8.35
C GLN A 264 1.89 0.12 -7.76
N THR A 265 2.31 0.85 -6.73
CA THR A 265 3.62 0.67 -6.10
C THR A 265 3.52 0.84 -4.58
N SER A 266 4.64 0.91 -3.86
CA SER A 266 4.61 1.31 -2.46
C SER A 266 4.13 2.76 -2.36
N ARG A 267 3.61 3.14 -1.19
CA ARG A 267 3.08 4.49 -1.01
C ARG A 267 4.12 5.61 -1.18
N PRO A 268 5.34 5.51 -0.62
CA PRO A 268 6.37 6.55 -0.82
C PRO A 268 6.72 6.72 -2.30
N LYS A 269 7.00 5.62 -3.00
CA LYS A 269 7.29 5.61 -4.44
C LYS A 269 6.15 6.20 -5.27
N ALA A 270 4.91 5.90 -4.91
CA ALA A 270 3.75 6.51 -5.56
C ALA A 270 3.72 8.03 -5.39
N LYS A 271 4.11 8.56 -4.22
CA LYS A 271 4.23 10.01 -3.98
C LYS A 271 5.38 10.61 -4.79
N GLU A 272 6.52 9.95 -4.89
CA GLU A 272 7.63 10.42 -5.73
C GLU A 272 7.24 10.54 -7.20
N ILE A 273 6.51 9.54 -7.74
CA ILE A 273 6.00 9.62 -9.12
C ILE A 273 5.08 10.84 -9.27
N ILE A 274 4.18 11.05 -8.31
CA ILE A 274 3.28 12.21 -8.30
C ILE A 274 4.07 13.51 -8.27
N GLU A 275 5.05 13.64 -7.38
CA GLU A 275 5.91 14.82 -7.26
C GLU A 275 6.71 15.07 -8.54
N LYS A 276 7.31 14.03 -9.15
CA LYS A 276 8.02 14.12 -10.44
C LYS A 276 7.10 14.65 -11.54
N ILE A 277 5.87 14.13 -11.64
CA ILE A 277 4.88 14.60 -12.62
C ILE A 277 4.49 16.06 -12.36
N GLU A 278 4.23 16.43 -11.10
CA GLU A 278 3.87 17.80 -10.73
C GLU A 278 5.00 18.80 -11.03
N GLN A 279 6.24 18.45 -10.70
CA GLN A 279 7.43 19.27 -10.98
C GLN A 279 7.65 19.45 -12.48
N ALA A 280 7.29 18.46 -13.30
CA ALA A 280 7.31 18.54 -14.75
C ALA A 280 6.13 19.35 -15.35
N GLY A 281 5.24 19.88 -14.51
CA GLY A 281 4.08 20.69 -14.91
C GLY A 281 2.84 19.87 -15.27
N GLY A 282 2.83 18.57 -14.94
CA GLY A 282 1.73 17.65 -15.19
C GLY A 282 1.98 16.67 -16.35
N LEU A 283 1.02 15.76 -16.54
CA LEU A 283 1.05 14.76 -17.60
C LEU A 283 0.37 15.29 -18.87
N GLU A 284 1.09 15.34 -19.99
CA GLU A 284 0.54 15.82 -21.27
C GLU A 284 -0.13 14.68 -22.04
N ALA A 285 0.57 13.56 -22.21
CA ALA A 285 0.08 12.45 -23.03
C ALA A 285 0.61 11.08 -22.60
N ILE A 286 -0.12 10.04 -22.99
CA ILE A 286 0.22 8.63 -22.78
C ILE A 286 0.24 7.92 -24.14
N GLY A 287 1.34 7.28 -24.46
CA GLY A 287 1.56 6.66 -25.76
C GLY A 287 2.25 5.32 -25.65
N PHE A 288 2.41 4.68 -26.80
CA PHE A 288 3.26 3.51 -26.92
C PHE A 288 4.13 3.63 -28.16
N ASN A 289 5.36 3.18 -28.06
CA ASN A 289 6.35 3.24 -29.13
C ASN A 289 6.97 1.85 -29.36
N PRO A 290 7.23 1.42 -30.62
CA PRO A 290 7.86 0.14 -30.86
C PRO A 290 9.30 0.09 -30.36
N GLY A 291 9.67 -1.00 -29.70
CA GLY A 291 11.03 -1.36 -29.33
C GLY A 291 11.46 -2.68 -29.96
N GLU A 292 12.76 -2.92 -30.10
CA GLU A 292 13.32 -4.21 -30.52
C GLU A 292 14.63 -4.53 -29.79
N ASP A 293 14.82 -5.82 -29.45
CA ASP A 293 16.09 -6.41 -29.08
C ASP A 293 16.64 -7.22 -30.27
N PRO A 294 17.70 -6.74 -30.96
CA PRO A 294 18.29 -7.44 -32.09
C PRO A 294 19.01 -8.75 -31.73
N LEU A 295 19.38 -8.97 -30.47
CA LEU A 295 20.07 -10.18 -30.02
C LEU A 295 19.09 -11.32 -29.78
N GLU A 296 17.97 -11.03 -29.13
CA GLU A 296 16.92 -11.99 -28.81
C GLU A 296 15.81 -12.05 -29.88
N ASP A 297 15.93 -11.29 -30.97
CA ASP A 297 14.91 -11.14 -32.05
C ASP A 297 13.49 -10.85 -31.50
N THR A 298 13.44 -10.13 -30.38
CA THR A 298 12.21 -9.85 -29.64
C THR A 298 11.75 -8.42 -29.88
N ARG A 299 10.43 -8.22 -29.99
CA ARG A 299 9.81 -6.90 -30.22
C ARG A 299 8.94 -6.50 -29.05
N TYR A 300 9.03 -5.23 -28.70
CA TYR A 300 8.33 -4.65 -27.56
C TYR A 300 7.38 -3.53 -28.00
N ASP A 301 6.35 -3.30 -27.20
CA ASP A 301 5.53 -2.10 -27.19
C ASP A 301 5.91 -1.33 -25.92
N LEU A 302 6.70 -0.27 -26.07
CA LEU A 302 7.22 0.53 -24.96
C LEU A 302 6.16 1.54 -24.54
N GLY A 303 5.68 1.46 -23.31
CA GLY A 303 4.73 2.40 -22.74
C GLY A 303 5.40 3.71 -22.36
N ILE A 304 4.92 4.85 -22.87
CA ILE A 304 5.53 6.16 -22.66
C ILE A 304 4.56 7.15 -22.01
N LEU A 305 5.05 7.84 -20.99
CA LEU A 305 4.45 9.05 -20.41
C LEU A 305 5.18 10.28 -20.93
N LYS A 306 4.45 11.19 -21.56
CA LYS A 306 4.97 12.50 -21.98
C LYS A 306 4.51 13.56 -20.98
N MET A 307 5.48 14.20 -20.34
CA MET A 307 5.26 15.27 -19.38
C MET A 307 5.06 16.63 -20.07
N ALA A 308 4.48 17.60 -19.36
CA ALA A 308 4.23 18.94 -19.91
C ALA A 308 5.51 19.74 -20.21
N ASN A 309 6.62 19.44 -19.54
CA ASN A 309 7.95 20.00 -19.83
C ASN A 309 8.61 19.39 -21.09
N GLY A 310 8.00 18.36 -21.70
CA GLY A 310 8.51 17.67 -22.88
C GLY A 310 9.30 16.40 -22.58
N ASP A 311 9.55 16.08 -21.29
CA ASP A 311 10.25 14.86 -20.90
C ASP A 311 9.43 13.62 -21.23
N LEU A 312 10.13 12.57 -21.62
CA LEU A 312 9.57 11.27 -21.95
C LEU A 312 10.07 10.24 -20.94
N TYR A 313 9.12 9.55 -20.30
CA TYR A 313 9.42 8.51 -19.34
C TYR A 313 8.85 7.18 -19.81
N LEU A 314 9.66 6.13 -19.73
CA LEU A 314 9.21 4.76 -19.89
C LEU A 314 8.39 4.38 -18.65
N PHE A 315 7.23 3.78 -18.84
CA PHE A 315 6.45 3.24 -17.72
C PHE A 315 6.32 1.72 -17.74
N GLY A 316 6.72 1.05 -18.82
CA GLY A 316 6.69 -0.39 -18.93
C GLY A 316 7.05 -0.88 -20.33
N GLU A 317 7.60 -2.08 -20.37
CA GLU A 317 7.97 -2.78 -21.60
C GLU A 317 7.10 -4.02 -21.75
N PHE A 318 6.45 -4.17 -22.90
CA PHE A 318 5.52 -5.26 -23.12
C PHE A 318 5.88 -6.01 -24.39
N GLU A 319 6.11 -7.32 -24.31
CA GLU A 319 6.36 -8.14 -25.49
C GLU A 319 5.18 -8.07 -26.46
N GLN A 320 5.44 -7.83 -27.75
CA GLN A 320 4.38 -7.69 -28.75
C GLN A 320 3.62 -9.00 -28.98
N ASP A 321 4.23 -10.15 -28.70
CA ASP A 321 3.62 -11.45 -28.93
C ASP A 321 2.84 -11.99 -27.73
N ASP A 322 2.96 -11.36 -26.56
CA ASP A 322 2.14 -11.69 -25.39
C ASP A 322 0.63 -11.52 -25.73
N PRO A 323 -0.16 -12.62 -25.68
CA PRO A 323 -1.60 -12.57 -25.93
C PRO A 323 -2.34 -11.62 -24.99
N ASP A 324 -1.94 -11.53 -23.72
CA ASP A 324 -2.64 -10.76 -22.71
C ASP A 324 -2.43 -9.26 -22.92
N HIS A 325 -1.17 -8.83 -23.09
CA HIS A 325 -0.86 -7.46 -23.50
C HIS A 325 -1.56 -7.06 -24.79
N ARG A 326 -1.48 -7.87 -25.86
CA ARG A 326 -2.15 -7.54 -27.14
C ARG A 326 -3.64 -7.31 -26.99
N ASN A 327 -4.31 -8.12 -26.17
CA ASN A 327 -5.73 -7.98 -25.91
C ASN A 327 -6.03 -6.73 -25.08
N ALA A 328 -5.26 -6.48 -24.02
CA ALA A 328 -5.38 -5.28 -23.19
C ALA A 328 -5.17 -4.00 -24.01
N ARG A 329 -4.08 -3.94 -24.79
CA ARG A 329 -3.72 -2.85 -25.71
C ARG A 329 -4.82 -2.56 -26.73
N ARG A 330 -5.36 -3.61 -27.38
CA ARG A 330 -6.46 -3.49 -28.35
C ARG A 330 -7.72 -2.92 -27.72
N ASN A 331 -8.08 -3.40 -26.53
CA ASN A 331 -9.25 -2.93 -25.79
C ASN A 331 -9.07 -1.47 -25.35
N TRP A 332 -7.88 -1.10 -24.86
CA TRP A 332 -7.53 0.26 -24.48
C TRP A 332 -7.66 1.23 -25.66
N GLN A 333 -7.06 0.90 -26.82
CA GLN A 333 -7.19 1.70 -28.04
C GLN A 333 -8.65 1.84 -28.52
N LYS A 334 -9.45 0.77 -28.42
CA LYS A 334 -10.87 0.83 -28.77
C LYS A 334 -11.64 1.81 -27.88
N ARG A 335 -11.33 1.84 -26.58
CA ARG A 335 -11.96 2.74 -25.61
C ARG A 335 -11.54 4.20 -25.83
N ILE A 336 -10.29 4.44 -26.18
CA ILE A 336 -9.78 5.80 -26.51
C ILE A 336 -10.58 6.46 -27.63
N LYS A 337 -11.01 5.69 -28.64
CA LYS A 337 -11.87 6.21 -29.71
C LYS A 337 -13.22 6.68 -29.19
N ASN A 338 -13.75 6.06 -28.12
CA ASN A 338 -14.99 6.49 -27.50
C ASN A 338 -14.81 7.76 -26.68
N THR A 339 -13.64 7.93 -26.07
CA THR A 339 -13.28 9.09 -25.25
C THR A 339 -12.56 10.18 -26.05
N GLU A 340 -12.72 10.20 -27.38
CA GLU A 340 -12.16 11.22 -28.28
C GLU A 340 -10.65 11.46 -28.14
N GLY A 341 -9.89 10.40 -27.85
CA GLY A 341 -8.44 10.50 -27.68
C GLY A 341 -7.99 10.76 -26.25
N TYR A 342 -8.89 10.78 -25.26
CA TYR A 342 -8.51 10.94 -23.85
C TYR A 342 -8.33 9.59 -23.15
N CYS A 343 -7.34 9.53 -22.27
CA CYS A 343 -7.06 8.42 -21.37
C CYS A 343 -6.52 8.97 -20.05
N GLY A 344 -6.27 8.10 -19.07
CA GLY A 344 -5.73 8.53 -17.79
C GLY A 344 -4.59 7.69 -17.29
N LEU A 345 -3.87 8.25 -16.32
CA LEU A 345 -2.93 7.56 -15.47
C LEU A 345 -3.49 7.57 -14.04
N ILE A 346 -3.59 6.39 -13.44
CA ILE A 346 -3.90 6.23 -12.03
C ILE A 346 -2.64 5.77 -11.31
N ILE A 347 -2.31 6.47 -10.24
CA ILE A 347 -1.22 6.07 -9.34
C ILE A 347 -1.87 5.57 -8.06
N ALA A 348 -1.58 4.32 -7.71
CA ALA A 348 -2.12 3.64 -6.54
C ALA A 348 -1.01 3.06 -5.66
N MET A 349 -1.34 2.83 -4.40
CA MET A 349 -0.48 2.10 -3.46
C MET A 349 -0.89 0.62 -3.34
N GLY A 350 -0.02 -0.18 -2.71
CA GLY A 350 -0.35 -1.54 -2.27
C GLY A 350 0.09 -2.66 -3.23
N VAL A 351 1.30 -2.57 -3.79
CA VAL A 351 1.82 -3.55 -4.77
C VAL A 351 2.22 -4.91 -4.18
N THR A 352 2.60 -4.95 -2.90
CA THR A 352 2.98 -6.18 -2.19
C THR A 352 1.79 -6.87 -1.49
N GLY A 353 0.58 -6.33 -1.65
CA GLY A 353 -0.61 -6.79 -0.94
C GLY A 353 -1.69 -7.39 -1.82
N SER A 354 -2.80 -7.76 -1.21
CA SER A 354 -3.98 -8.36 -1.84
C SER A 354 -4.75 -7.48 -2.81
N SER A 355 -4.53 -6.18 -2.75
CA SER A 355 -5.00 -5.20 -3.72
C SER A 355 -4.13 -5.13 -4.98
N CYS A 356 -3.04 -5.90 -5.08
CA CYS A 356 -2.14 -5.88 -6.22
C CYS A 356 -2.89 -6.26 -7.49
N GLY A 357 -2.89 -5.36 -8.47
CA GLY A 357 -3.65 -5.48 -9.72
C GLY A 357 -5.13 -5.09 -9.62
N ASN A 358 -5.67 -4.87 -8.43
CA ASN A 358 -7.05 -4.42 -8.21
C ASN A 358 -7.18 -3.42 -7.04
N PRO A 359 -6.54 -2.24 -7.14
CA PRO A 359 -6.58 -1.24 -6.08
C PRO A 359 -7.99 -0.70 -5.86
N GLN A 360 -8.34 -0.58 -4.59
CA GLN A 360 -9.60 0.01 -4.14
C GLN A 360 -9.53 1.54 -4.16
N LEU A 361 -10.68 2.19 -4.00
CA LEU A 361 -10.76 3.66 -4.01
C LEU A 361 -9.88 4.33 -2.94
N ASN A 362 -9.56 3.63 -1.84
CA ASN A 362 -8.68 4.12 -0.79
C ASN A 362 -7.19 4.06 -1.15
N ASP A 363 -6.83 3.19 -2.09
CA ASP A 363 -5.46 2.97 -2.52
C ASP A 363 -5.05 3.96 -3.63
N MET A 364 -6.02 4.64 -4.24
CA MET A 364 -5.78 5.61 -5.30
C MET A 364 -5.25 6.91 -4.70
N LEU A 365 -4.09 7.34 -5.19
CA LEU A 365 -3.37 8.53 -4.71
C LEU A 365 -3.41 9.66 -5.74
N ALA A 366 -3.39 9.35 -7.03
CA ALA A 366 -3.53 10.34 -8.08
C ALA A 366 -4.33 9.84 -9.29
N LEU A 367 -4.98 10.79 -9.97
CA LEU A 367 -5.60 10.65 -11.27
C LEU A 367 -5.14 11.78 -12.18
N TYR A 368 -4.47 11.42 -13.27
CA TYR A 368 -4.12 12.34 -14.33
C TYR A 368 -4.95 12.03 -15.57
N GLU A 369 -5.76 12.97 -16.03
CA GLU A 369 -6.39 12.87 -17.33
C GLU A 369 -5.47 13.51 -18.38
N ALA A 370 -5.24 12.78 -19.48
CA ALA A 370 -4.29 13.13 -20.52
C ALA A 370 -4.79 12.71 -21.90
N LYS A 371 -4.06 13.09 -22.95
CA LYS A 371 -4.34 12.62 -24.31
C LYS A 371 -3.58 11.34 -24.62
N SER A 372 -4.15 10.50 -25.47
CA SER A 372 -3.39 9.44 -26.12
C SER A 372 -2.52 10.05 -27.21
N ILE A 373 -1.27 9.62 -27.32
CA ILE A 373 -0.35 10.00 -28.40
C ILE A 373 0.07 8.77 -29.20
N ASP A 374 0.09 8.92 -30.54
CA ASP A 374 0.55 7.87 -31.44
C ASP A 374 2.08 7.89 -31.54
N SER A 375 2.69 6.73 -31.81
CA SER A 375 4.16 6.59 -31.94
C SER A 375 4.79 7.55 -32.95
N LYS A 376 4.05 7.92 -34.01
CA LYS A 376 4.50 8.88 -35.02
C LYS A 376 4.62 10.30 -34.48
N ASP A 377 3.78 10.65 -33.50
CA ASP A 377 3.76 11.98 -32.89
C ASP A 377 4.71 12.08 -31.69
N LEU A 378 5.19 10.94 -31.19
CA LEU A 378 6.29 10.86 -30.22
C LEU A 378 7.66 11.13 -30.87
N ASP A 379 7.78 10.93 -32.19
CA ASP A 379 9.00 11.18 -32.99
C ASP A 379 10.26 10.43 -32.51
N LEU A 380 10.06 9.27 -31.86
CA LEU A 380 11.15 8.43 -31.32
C LEU A 380 11.69 7.39 -32.32
N GLY A 381 10.93 7.07 -33.37
CA GLY A 381 11.25 5.95 -34.26
C GLY A 381 11.11 4.58 -33.57
N VAL A 382 11.75 3.55 -34.12
CA VAL A 382 11.87 2.25 -33.43
C VAL A 382 13.08 2.34 -32.51
N LEU A 383 12.87 2.10 -31.21
CA LEU A 383 13.97 2.09 -30.25
C LEU A 383 14.63 0.72 -30.23
N THR A 384 15.95 0.68 -30.27
CA THR A 384 16.72 -0.56 -30.29
C THR A 384 17.47 -0.68 -28.98
N LEU A 385 17.31 -1.80 -28.27
CA LEU A 385 18.06 -2.08 -27.05
C LEU A 385 19.55 -2.20 -27.39
N MET A 386 20.38 -1.32 -26.81
CA MET A 386 21.82 -1.36 -27.01
C MET A 386 22.44 -2.36 -26.02
N PRO A 387 23.19 -3.38 -26.48
CA PRO A 387 23.89 -4.27 -25.57
C PRO A 387 24.95 -3.49 -24.78
N HIS A 388 24.84 -3.52 -23.46
CA HIS A 388 25.89 -3.06 -22.56
C HIS A 388 27.08 -4.01 -22.67
N PHE A 389 28.10 -3.61 -23.45
CA PHE A 389 29.42 -4.24 -23.38
C PHE A 389 30.17 -3.58 -22.24
N GLY A 390 30.12 -4.21 -21.05
CA GLY A 390 30.94 -3.81 -19.90
C GLY A 390 32.44 -3.86 -20.15
#